data_AF-A0A822J9D6-F1
#
_entry.id   AF-A0A822J9D6-F1
#
_cell.length_a   1.000
_cell.length_b   1.000
_cell.length_c   1.000
_cell.angle_alpha   90.00
_cell.angle_beta   90.00
_cell.angle_gamma   90.00
#
_symmetry.space_group_name_H-M   'P 1'
#
loop_
_entity.id
_entity.type
_entity.pdbx_description
1 polymer ?
#
loop_
_entity_poly.entity_id
_entity_poly.type
_entity_poly.pdbx_seq_one_letter_code
_entity_poly.pdbx_strand_id
1 'polypeptide(L)'
;MLYGQRVEIASPIEKYKEWKEKEWKSIINDKENKIPKWKEIEKARKDGWEKLLTKEGLVPTDYTYLIKEGIFISEPKMKNVSGVIFRKYNKVFYFPNPFACNEINYPVLNII
;
A
#
# COMPACT_ATOMS: atom_id res chain seq x y z
N MET A 1 -48.03 -16.56 29.04
CA MET A 1 -47.50 -15.74 27.92
C MET A 1 -46.01 -16.00 27.82
N LEU A 2 -45.56 -16.70 26.79
CA LEU A 2 -44.13 -16.91 26.52
C LEU A 2 -43.67 -15.78 25.58
N TYR A 3 -42.88 -14.85 26.09
CA TYR A 3 -42.21 -13.85 25.26
C TYR A 3 -40.98 -14.50 24.64
N GLY A 4 -41.03 -14.76 23.33
CA GLY A 4 -39.86 -15.16 22.55
C GLY A 4 -39.02 -13.93 22.22
N GLN A 5 -37.79 -13.88 22.72
CA GLN A 5 -36.81 -12.86 22.33
C GLN A 5 -36.31 -13.21 20.91
N ARG A 6 -36.68 -12.40 19.91
CA ARG A 6 -36.06 -12.49 18.58
C ARG A 6 -34.63 -12.00 18.70
N VAL A 7 -33.67 -12.91 18.62
CA VAL A 7 -32.26 -12.55 18.46
C VAL A 7 -32.04 -12.33 16.97
N GLU A 8 -31.91 -11.07 16.55
CA GLU A 8 -31.49 -10.75 15.18
C GLU A 8 -30.02 -11.14 15.03
N ILE A 9 -29.79 -12.29 14.40
CA ILE A 9 -28.44 -12.76 14.09
C ILE A 9 -28.01 -12.05 12.81
N ALA A 10 -27.02 -11.16 12.92
CA ALA A 10 -26.42 -10.49 11.76
C ALA A 10 -26.05 -11.52 10.68
N SER A 11 -26.42 -11.20 9.44
CA SER A 11 -26.12 -12.05 8.29
C SER A 11 -24.61 -12.25 8.13
N PRO A 12 -24.16 -13.36 7.53
CA PRO A 12 -22.73 -13.59 7.26
C PRO A 12 -22.04 -12.43 6.52
N ILE A 13 -22.79 -11.73 5.66
CA ILE A 13 -22.31 -10.57 4.90
C ILE A 13 -22.06 -9.36 5.82
N GLU A 14 -22.97 -9.08 6.75
CA GLU A 14 -22.81 -7.99 7.72
C GLU A 14 -21.64 -8.26 8.67
N LYS A 15 -21.51 -9.50 9.16
CA LYS A 15 -20.36 -9.90 9.99
C LYS A 15 -19.03 -9.74 9.24
N TYR A 16 -18.97 -10.11 7.97
CA TYR A 16 -17.78 -9.91 7.14
C TYR A 16 -17.43 -8.43 6.97
N LYS A 17 -18.42 -7.57 6.69
CA LYS A 17 -18.21 -6.11 6.57
C LYS A 17 -17.70 -5.51 7.87
N GLU A 18 -18.29 -5.87 9.00
CA GLU A 18 -17.85 -5.40 10.32
C GLU A 18 -16.42 -5.84 10.65
N TRP A 19 -16.09 -7.11 10.37
CA TRP A 19 -14.73 -7.63 10.59
C TRP A 19 -13.71 -6.88 9.73
N LYS A 20 -14.00 -6.71 8.43
CA LYS A 20 -13.14 -5.99 7.48
C LYS A 20 -12.93 -4.54 7.92
N GLU A 21 -13.99 -3.87 8.36
CA GLU A 21 -13.91 -2.49 8.88
C GLU A 21 -13.06 -2.39 10.14
N LYS A 22 -13.23 -3.34 11.08
CA LYS A 22 -12.43 -3.39 12.31
C LYS A 22 -10.95 -3.63 12.03
N GLU A 23 -10.64 -4.58 11.14
CA GLU A 23 -9.28 -4.88 10.73
C GLU A 23 -8.62 -3.65 10.09
N TRP A 24 -9.32 -3.02 9.14
CA TRP A 24 -8.86 -1.80 8.48
C TRP A 24 -8.55 -0.69 9.47
N LYS A 25 -9.48 -0.37 10.37
CA LYS A 25 -9.25 0.63 11.43
C LYS A 25 -8.04 0.27 12.28
N SER A 26 -7.87 -1.02 12.59
CA SER A 26 -6.73 -1.49 13.37
C SER A 26 -5.40 -1.25 12.65
N ILE A 27 -5.34 -1.43 11.33
CA ILE A 27 -4.15 -1.17 10.52
C ILE A 27 -3.87 0.33 10.40
N ILE A 28 -4.90 1.13 10.12
CA ILE A 28 -4.76 2.58 9.92
C ILE A 28 -4.39 3.31 11.21
N ASN A 29 -4.84 2.82 12.36
CA ASN A 29 -4.49 3.39 13.65
C ASN A 29 -3.05 3.03 14.10
N ASP A 30 -2.45 1.98 13.52
CA ASP A 30 -1.13 1.48 13.92
C ASP A 30 -0.25 1.16 12.69
N LYS A 31 -0.18 2.10 11.76
CA LYS A 31 0.54 1.93 10.48
C LYS A 31 2.02 1.63 10.71
N GLU A 32 2.64 2.24 11.70
CA GLU A 32 4.07 2.09 11.98
C GLU A 32 4.47 0.65 12.30
N ASN A 33 3.62 -0.09 13.01
CA ASN A 33 3.91 -1.47 13.40
C ASN A 33 3.28 -2.49 12.45
N LYS A 34 2.18 -2.15 11.78
CA LYS A 34 1.42 -3.08 10.95
C LYS A 34 1.75 -3.03 9.46
N ILE A 35 2.33 -1.92 9.00
CA ILE A 35 2.75 -1.76 7.61
C ILE A 35 4.27 -1.82 7.55
N PRO A 36 4.85 -2.83 6.91
CA PRO A 36 6.29 -2.92 6.77
C PRO A 36 6.85 -1.65 6.14
N LYS A 37 7.92 -1.11 6.75
CA LYS A 37 8.68 0.02 6.20
C LYS A 37 7.83 1.27 5.97
N TRP A 38 6.84 1.49 6.85
CA TRP A 38 5.96 2.65 6.79
C TRP A 38 6.73 3.97 6.79
N LYS A 39 7.84 4.08 7.53
CA LYS A 39 8.65 5.31 7.56
C LYS A 39 9.25 5.64 6.19
N GLU A 40 9.75 4.63 5.48
CA GLU A 40 10.27 4.78 4.13
C GLU A 40 9.17 5.12 3.12
N ILE A 41 7.98 4.50 3.26
CA ILE A 41 6.80 4.81 2.44
C ILE A 41 6.32 6.25 2.66
N GLU A 42 6.19 6.65 3.92
CA GLU A 42 5.75 8.00 4.30
C GLU A 42 6.75 9.07 3.87
N LYS A 43 8.05 8.77 3.91
CA LYS A 43 9.08 9.65 3.34
C LYS A 43 8.89 9.81 1.83
N ALA A 44 8.81 8.71 1.07
CA ALA A 44 8.61 8.78 -0.37
C ALA A 44 7.31 9.51 -0.74
N ARG A 45 6.25 9.33 0.05
CA ARG A 45 4.98 10.08 -0.09
C ARG A 45 5.22 11.58 -0.01
N LYS A 46 5.93 12.05 1.03
CA LYS A 46 6.29 13.47 1.22
C LYS A 46 7.22 14.00 0.14
N ASP A 47 8.07 13.14 -0.43
CA ASP A 47 8.99 13.50 -1.51
C ASP A 47 8.28 13.65 -2.87
N GLY A 48 6.96 13.36 -2.96
CA GLY A 48 6.15 13.59 -4.16
C GLY A 48 5.66 12.33 -4.87
N TRP A 49 5.87 11.15 -4.28
CA TRP A 49 5.48 9.86 -4.89
C TRP A 49 4.06 9.41 -4.54
N GLU A 50 3.28 10.22 -3.82
CA GLU A 50 1.96 9.86 -3.30
C GLU A 50 1.04 9.21 -4.35
N LYS A 51 0.95 9.78 -5.55
CA LYS A 51 0.08 9.25 -6.62
C LYS A 51 0.46 7.81 -7.00
N LEU A 52 1.75 7.51 -7.13
CA LEU A 52 2.22 6.16 -7.44
C LEU A 52 2.00 5.22 -6.26
N LEU A 53 2.37 5.66 -5.05
CA LEU A 53 2.27 4.83 -3.85
C LEU A 53 0.81 4.45 -3.53
N THR A 54 -0.14 5.36 -3.73
CA THR A 54 -1.57 5.08 -3.59
C THR A 54 -2.05 4.10 -4.67
N LYS A 55 -1.67 4.32 -5.94
CA LYS A 55 -2.03 3.42 -7.05
C LYS A 55 -1.55 1.98 -6.81
N GLU A 56 -0.35 1.82 -6.28
CA GLU A 56 0.27 0.51 -6.02
C GLU A 56 -0.08 -0.05 -4.63
N GLY A 57 -0.98 0.58 -3.87
CA GLY A 57 -1.45 0.11 -2.56
C GLY A 57 -0.41 0.15 -1.42
N LEU A 58 0.65 0.95 -1.60
CA LEU A 58 1.71 1.16 -0.60
C LEU A 58 1.27 2.18 0.47
N VAL A 59 0.56 3.24 0.05
CA VAL A 59 -0.18 4.11 0.97
C VAL A 59 -1.58 3.53 1.14
N PRO A 60 -2.03 3.27 2.38
CA PRO A 60 -3.33 2.66 2.60
C PRO A 60 -4.49 3.50 2.08
N THR A 61 -5.25 2.94 1.14
CA THR A 61 -6.52 3.49 0.64
C THR A 61 -7.51 2.38 0.35
N ASP A 62 -8.81 2.63 0.48
CA ASP A 62 -9.88 1.71 0.08
C ASP A 62 -9.68 0.24 0.54
N TYR A 63 -9.29 0.04 1.80
CA TYR A 63 -9.03 -1.28 2.40
C TYR A 63 -7.82 -2.03 1.79
N THR A 64 -6.90 -1.33 1.13
CA THR A 64 -5.64 -1.88 0.60
C THR A 64 -4.45 -1.36 1.41
N TYR A 65 -3.45 -2.20 1.63
CA TYR A 65 -2.21 -1.85 2.33
C TYR A 65 -1.10 -2.86 2.02
N LEU A 66 0.15 -2.48 2.28
CA LEU A 66 1.30 -3.36 2.14
C LEU A 66 1.33 -4.40 3.28
N ILE A 67 1.21 -5.68 2.92
CA ILE A 67 1.34 -6.81 3.86
C ILE A 67 2.75 -7.40 3.91
N LYS A 68 3.55 -7.18 2.86
CA LYS A 68 4.91 -7.73 2.72
C LYS A 68 5.76 -6.85 1.83
N GLU A 69 7.02 -6.67 2.20
CA GLU A 69 7.99 -5.90 1.43
C GLU A 69 8.33 -6.54 0.08
N GLY A 70 8.47 -5.69 -0.95
CA GLY A 70 9.06 -6.04 -2.24
C GLY A 70 10.53 -5.61 -2.34
N ILE A 71 11.21 -6.06 -3.39
CA ILE A 71 12.68 -5.91 -3.57
C ILE A 71 13.20 -4.46 -3.46
N PHE A 72 12.44 -3.46 -3.92
CA PHE A 72 12.86 -2.05 -3.84
C PHE A 72 12.95 -1.51 -2.42
N ILE A 73 12.19 -2.11 -1.51
CA ILE A 73 12.17 -1.75 -0.10
C ILE A 73 13.15 -2.63 0.67
N SER A 74 13.16 -3.94 0.38
CA SER A 74 13.88 -4.93 1.18
C SER A 74 15.37 -5.03 0.86
N GLU A 75 15.82 -4.70 -0.35
CA GLU A 75 17.21 -4.87 -0.76
C GLU A 75 17.98 -3.54 -0.80
N PRO A 76 19.03 -3.35 0.04
CA PRO A 76 19.77 -2.09 0.11
C PRO A 76 20.37 -1.62 -1.23
N LYS A 77 20.86 -2.55 -2.06
CA LYS A 77 21.41 -2.23 -3.39
C LYS A 77 20.37 -1.57 -4.32
N MET A 78 19.08 -1.78 -4.08
CA MET A 78 18.01 -1.18 -4.87
C MET A 78 17.86 0.32 -4.60
N LYS A 79 18.50 0.87 -3.56
CA LYS A 79 18.63 2.32 -3.36
C LYS A 79 19.36 3.03 -4.52
N ASN A 80 20.22 2.30 -5.24
CA ASN A 80 20.98 2.82 -6.38
C ASN A 80 20.29 2.55 -7.74
N VAL A 81 19.03 2.13 -7.73
CA VAL A 81 18.25 1.81 -8.93
C VAL A 81 17.06 2.76 -9.00
N SER A 82 17.05 3.70 -9.96
CA SER A 82 15.97 4.71 -10.11
C SER A 82 14.66 4.12 -10.65
N GLY A 83 14.71 2.95 -11.27
CA GLY A 83 13.56 2.23 -11.79
C GLY A 83 13.98 1.03 -12.60
N VAL A 84 13.00 0.26 -13.06
CA VAL A 84 13.22 -0.93 -13.87
C VAL A 84 12.50 -0.78 -15.19
N ILE A 85 13.23 -1.07 -16.27
CA ILE A 85 12.65 -1.23 -17.59
C ILE A 85 12.44 -2.72 -17.81
N PHE A 86 11.23 -3.11 -18.19
CA PHE A 86 10.93 -4.49 -18.55
C PHE A 86 10.08 -4.55 -19.80
N ARG A 87 10.23 -5.65 -20.55
CA ARG A 87 9.50 -5.89 -21.79
C ARG A 87 8.51 -7.03 -21.57
N LYS A 88 7.26 -6.81 -21.96
CA LYS A 88 6.24 -7.87 -22.04
C LYS A 88 5.66 -7.86 -23.45
N TYR A 89 5.87 -8.94 -24.20
CA TYR A 89 5.60 -9.03 -25.64
C TYR A 89 6.33 -7.91 -26.41
N ASN A 90 5.60 -7.09 -27.17
CA ASN A 90 6.15 -5.97 -27.94
C ASN A 90 6.01 -4.62 -27.23
N LYS A 91 5.67 -4.61 -25.94
CA LYS A 91 5.56 -3.39 -25.13
C LYS A 91 6.71 -3.32 -24.13
N VAL A 92 7.33 -2.15 -24.06
CA VAL A 92 8.32 -1.78 -23.04
C VAL A 92 7.62 -0.97 -21.97
N PHE A 93 7.87 -1.31 -20.72
CA PHE A 93 7.33 -0.66 -19.54
C PHE A 93 8.47 -0.12 -18.70
N TYR A 94 8.26 1.05 -18.13
CA TYR A 94 9.12 1.62 -17.10
C TYR A 94 8.35 1.66 -15.79
N PHE A 95 8.98 1.18 -14.73
CA PHE A 95 8.46 1.29 -13.38
C PHE A 95 9.48 2.04 -12.51
N PRO A 96 9.18 3.26 -12.05
CA PRO A 96 10.09 4.03 -11.21
C PRO A 96 10.21 3.43 -9.81
N ASN A 97 11.36 3.62 -9.17
CA ASN A 97 11.60 3.21 -7.79
C ASN A 97 11.51 4.42 -6.86
N PRO A 98 10.37 4.65 -6.17
CA PRO A 98 10.21 5.80 -5.27
C PRO A 98 11.12 5.74 -4.04
N PHE A 99 11.79 4.62 -3.79
CA PHE A 99 12.65 4.40 -2.63
C PHE A 99 14.14 4.58 -2.94
N ALA A 100 14.51 4.87 -4.19
CA ALA A 100 15.88 5.15 -4.59
C ALA A 100 16.43 6.43 -3.93
N CYS A 101 17.75 6.57 -3.91
CA CYS A 101 18.41 7.77 -3.39
C CYS A 101 18.02 9.03 -4.18
N ASN A 102 17.88 10.15 -3.48
CA ASN A 102 17.39 11.42 -4.04
C ASN A 102 18.27 11.96 -5.18
N GLU A 103 19.56 11.61 -5.21
CA GLU A 103 20.51 12.03 -6.25
C GLU A 103 20.12 11.53 -7.65
N ILE A 104 19.47 10.37 -7.73
CA ILE A 104 19.11 9.69 -8.99
C ILE A 104 17.60 9.59 -9.20
N ASN A 105 16.80 10.20 -8.31
CA ASN A 105 15.36 9.97 -8.26
C ASN A 105 14.59 11.27 -8.02
N TYR A 106 13.94 11.77 -9.07
CA TYR A 106 13.12 12.98 -9.02
C TYR A 106 11.69 12.68 -9.48
N PRO A 107 10.67 12.78 -8.61
CA PRO A 107 9.29 12.44 -8.96
C PRO A 107 8.70 13.31 -10.07
N VAL A 108 9.21 14.53 -10.24
CA VAL A 108 8.74 15.52 -11.24
C VAL A 108 9.05 15.08 -12.68
N LEU A 109 10.00 14.17 -12.90
CA LEU A 109 10.41 13.73 -14.23
C LEU A 109 9.54 12.59 -14.80
N ASN A 110 8.59 12.03 -14.03
CA ASN A 110 7.73 10.92 -14.47
C ASN A 110 6.48 11.34 -15.25
N ILE A 111 6.55 12.47 -15.97
CA ILE A 111 5.57 12.87 -16.97
C ILE A 111 6.07 12.35 -18.32
N ILE A 112 5.71 11.11 -18.68
CA ILE A 112 5.79 10.59 -20.05
C ILE A 112 4.47 9.89 -20.36
#